data_AF-A0A924BCD0-F1
#
_entry.id   AF-A0A924BCD0-F1
#
_cell.length_a   1.000
_cell.length_b   1.000
_cell.length_c   1.000
_cell.angle_alpha   90.00
_cell.angle_beta   90.00
_cell.angle_gamma   90.00
#
_symmetry.space_group_name_H-M   'P 1'
#
loop_
_entity.id
_entity.type
_entity.pdbx_description
1 polymer ?
#
loop_
_entity_poly.entity_id
_entity_poly.type
_entity_poly.pdbx_seq_one_letter_code
_entity_poly.pdbx_strand_id
1 'polypeptide(L)'
;MRQFASVLVASAVVLSLGTVPAMAEKVFGAIAFSASTGKYGWVKNTAKKADAQSEAVAKCGVDDCDTVVVFPHCAALSVGDSFGMGFSADKSVAKAEETALTQCDGFTTNCIISTSFCNDQ
;
A
#
# COMPACT_ATOMS: atom_id res chain seq x y z
N MET A 1 -54.24 -8.32 -57.81
CA MET A 1 -53.94 -6.97 -57.28
C MET A 1 -54.25 -6.95 -55.79
N ARG A 2 -53.41 -6.23 -55.02
CA ARG A 2 -53.46 -5.89 -53.58
C ARG A 2 -52.65 -6.80 -52.65
N GLN A 3 -51.46 -6.27 -52.37
CA GLN A 3 -50.46 -6.69 -51.41
C GLN A 3 -50.96 -6.49 -49.98
N PHE A 4 -50.61 -7.39 -49.07
CA PHE A 4 -50.63 -7.11 -47.62
C PHE A 4 -49.23 -7.38 -47.08
N ALA A 5 -48.47 -6.30 -46.88
CA ALA A 5 -47.16 -6.34 -46.25
C ALA A 5 -47.36 -6.40 -44.73
N SER A 6 -47.03 -7.55 -44.12
CA SER A 6 -46.97 -7.70 -42.67
C SER A 6 -45.59 -7.24 -42.20
N VAL A 7 -45.51 -6.01 -41.69
CA VAL A 7 -44.30 -5.52 -41.03
C VAL A 7 -44.38 -5.93 -39.56
N LEU A 8 -43.66 -6.99 -39.19
CA LEU A 8 -43.40 -7.35 -37.80
C LEU A 8 -42.27 -6.48 -37.28
N VAL A 9 -42.60 -5.44 -36.52
CA VAL A 9 -41.61 -4.63 -35.79
C VAL A 9 -41.27 -5.36 -34.49
N ALA A 10 -40.20 -6.16 -34.49
CA ALA A 10 -39.64 -6.74 -33.28
C ALA A 10 -38.78 -5.69 -32.56
N SER A 11 -39.28 -5.11 -31.46
CA SER A 11 -38.53 -4.19 -30.61
C SER A 11 -37.40 -4.94 -29.89
N ALA A 12 -36.17 -4.76 -30.35
CA ALA A 12 -34.98 -5.23 -29.65
C ALA A 12 -34.73 -4.34 -28.42
N VAL A 13 -35.03 -4.83 -27.22
CA VAL A 13 -34.57 -4.21 -25.97
C VAL A 13 -33.09 -4.52 -25.82
N VAL A 14 -32.24 -3.53 -26.13
CA VAL A 14 -30.79 -3.62 -25.93
C VAL A 14 -30.52 -3.40 -24.43
N LEU A 15 -30.30 -4.49 -23.69
CA LEU A 15 -29.79 -4.44 -22.33
C LEU A 15 -28.32 -3.99 -22.37
N SER A 16 -28.09 -2.70 -22.18
CA SER A 16 -26.76 -2.14 -21.98
C SER A 16 -26.20 -2.65 -20.64
N LEU A 17 -25.33 -3.67 -20.70
CA LEU A 17 -24.46 -4.09 -19.61
C LEU A 17 -23.51 -2.93 -19.31
N GLY A 18 -23.89 -2.05 -18.39
CA GLY A 18 -23.00 -1.02 -17.87
C GLY A 18 -21.82 -1.69 -17.17
N THR A 19 -20.61 -1.50 -17.68
CA THR A 19 -19.39 -1.89 -16.98
C THR A 19 -19.24 -0.98 -15.76
N VAL A 20 -19.57 -1.50 -14.58
CA VAL A 20 -19.26 -0.81 -13.33
C VAL A 20 -17.74 -0.78 -13.20
N PRO A 21 -17.08 0.39 -13.11
CA PRO A 21 -15.65 0.42 -12.88
C PRO A 21 -15.37 -0.23 -11.53
N ALA A 22 -14.48 -1.23 -11.52
CA ALA A 22 -13.95 -1.78 -10.28
C ALA A 22 -13.18 -0.66 -9.57
N MET A 23 -13.79 -0.08 -8.54
CA MET A 23 -13.09 0.83 -7.65
C MET A 23 -12.05 -0.01 -6.92
N ALA A 24 -10.77 0.16 -7.23
CA ALA A 24 -9.70 -0.46 -6.45
C ALA A 24 -9.92 -0.07 -4.99
N GLU A 25 -10.17 -1.05 -4.12
CA GLU A 25 -10.36 -0.77 -2.70
C GLU A 25 -9.09 -0.13 -2.16
N LYS A 26 -9.22 1.02 -1.51
CA LYS A 26 -8.08 1.73 -0.94
C LYS A 26 -7.58 0.96 0.27
N VAL A 27 -6.62 0.08 0.04
CA VAL A 27 -5.91 -0.63 1.10
C VAL A 27 -4.74 0.19 1.62
N PHE A 28 -4.34 -0.12 2.86
CA PHE A 28 -3.26 0.52 3.58
C PHE A 28 -2.28 -0.53 4.08
N GLY A 29 -1.00 -0.18 4.06
CA GLY A 29 0.04 -0.87 4.79
C GLY A 29 0.69 0.10 5.77
N ALA A 30 1.38 -0.44 6.76
CA ALA A 30 2.14 0.36 7.71
C ALA A 30 3.41 -0.37 8.16
N ILE A 31 4.42 0.42 8.55
CA ILE A 31 5.62 -0.04 9.23
C ILE A 31 5.72 0.70 10.56
N ALA A 32 5.99 -0.04 11.63
CA ALA A 32 6.34 0.48 12.94
C ALA A 32 7.78 0.11 13.28
N PHE A 33 8.44 0.96 14.06
CA PHE A 33 9.85 0.80 14.43
C PHE A 33 10.08 1.27 15.87
N SER A 34 10.98 0.60 16.58
CA SER A 34 11.52 1.03 17.87
C SER A 34 12.98 1.46 17.68
N ALA A 35 13.26 2.75 17.94
CA ALA A 35 14.61 3.29 17.83
C ALA A 35 15.53 2.83 18.97
N SER A 36 15.00 2.35 20.09
CA SER A 36 15.84 1.86 21.19
C SER A 36 16.29 0.40 20.98
N THR A 37 15.49 -0.42 20.29
CA THR A 37 15.80 -1.85 20.11
C THR A 37 16.07 -2.26 18.67
N GLY A 38 15.81 -1.38 17.69
CA GLY A 38 15.90 -1.69 16.26
C GLY A 38 14.85 -2.68 15.75
N LYS A 39 13.84 -3.01 16.58
CA LYS A 39 12.76 -3.91 16.17
C LYS A 39 11.79 -3.16 15.27
N TYR A 40 11.17 -3.90 14.35
CA TYR A 40 10.14 -3.36 13.48
C TYR A 40 9.02 -4.37 13.27
N GLY A 41 7.84 -3.85 12.98
CA GLY A 41 6.65 -4.62 12.63
C GLY A 41 5.97 -4.00 11.42
N TRP A 42 5.24 -4.81 10.67
CA TRP A 42 4.59 -4.34 9.46
C TRP A 42 3.31 -5.09 9.12
N VAL A 43 2.47 -4.42 8.34
CA VAL A 43 1.25 -4.99 7.77
C VAL A 43 0.99 -4.39 6.39
N LYS A 44 0.28 -5.13 5.56
CA LYS A 44 -0.21 -4.68 4.24
C LYS A 44 -1.67 -5.08 4.07
N ASN A 45 -2.32 -4.51 3.05
CA ASN A 45 -3.65 -4.90 2.59
C ASN A 45 -4.78 -4.68 3.61
N THR A 46 -4.64 -3.70 4.51
CA THR A 46 -5.65 -3.41 5.51
C THR A 46 -6.66 -2.39 4.96
N ALA A 47 -7.96 -2.62 5.17
CA ALA A 47 -9.01 -1.71 4.67
C ALA A 47 -9.02 -0.33 5.36
N LYS A 48 -8.48 -0.24 6.58
CA LYS A 48 -8.45 1.00 7.37
C LYS A 48 -7.04 1.38 7.76
N LYS A 49 -6.74 2.68 7.66
CA LYS A 49 -5.48 3.27 8.10
C LYS A 49 -5.17 2.95 9.57
N ALA A 50 -6.15 3.14 10.46
CA ALA A 50 -5.97 2.95 11.90
C ALA A 50 -5.61 1.49 12.26
N ASP A 51 -6.26 0.52 11.60
CA ASP A 51 -5.99 -0.90 11.78
C ASP A 51 -4.57 -1.25 11.30
N ALA A 52 -4.13 -0.66 10.17
CA ALA A 52 -2.77 -0.87 9.68
C ALA A 52 -1.73 -0.38 10.71
N GLN A 53 -1.95 0.79 11.30
CA GLN A 53 -1.06 1.37 12.31
C GLN A 53 -0.99 0.50 13.57
N SER A 54 -2.14 0.15 14.14
CA SER A 54 -2.20 -0.62 15.38
C SER A 54 -1.63 -2.03 15.20
N GLU A 55 -1.89 -2.69 14.06
CA GLU A 55 -1.36 -4.03 13.78
C GLU A 55 0.15 -4.02 13.53
N ALA A 56 0.69 -3.01 12.82
CA ALA A 56 2.13 -2.87 12.65
C ALA A 56 2.86 -2.68 13.99
N VAL A 57 2.31 -1.83 14.87
CA VAL A 57 2.84 -1.63 16.24
C VAL A 57 2.75 -2.91 17.05
N ALA A 58 1.61 -3.60 17.04
CA ALA A 58 1.43 -4.86 17.74
C ALA A 58 2.42 -5.94 17.27
N LYS A 59 2.70 -6.01 15.97
CA LYS A 59 3.69 -6.92 15.38
C LYS A 59 5.15 -6.56 15.70
N CYS A 60 5.43 -5.29 15.97
CA CYS A 60 6.75 -4.81 16.34
C CYS A 60 7.16 -5.31 17.74
N GLY A 61 6.18 -5.39 18.66
CA GLY A 61 6.27 -6.24 19.85
C GLY A 61 7.19 -5.74 20.97
N VAL A 62 7.48 -4.43 21.02
CA VAL A 62 8.10 -3.74 22.18
C VAL A 62 7.37 -2.44 22.47
N ASP A 63 7.51 -1.94 23.70
CA ASP A 63 6.69 -0.86 24.25
C ASP A 63 6.85 0.49 23.52
N ASP A 64 8.04 0.75 22.97
CA ASP A 64 8.37 2.00 22.28
C ASP A 64 8.31 1.87 20.74
N CYS A 65 7.57 0.90 20.22
CA CYS A 65 7.29 0.82 18.79
C CYS A 65 6.25 1.86 18.37
N ASP A 66 6.65 2.76 17.48
CA ASP A 66 5.77 3.75 16.87
C ASP A 66 5.61 3.50 15.37
N THR A 67 4.44 3.83 14.82
CA THR A 67 4.25 3.81 13.36
C THR A 67 5.10 4.90 12.71
N VAL A 68 6.00 4.52 11.81
CA VAL A 68 6.89 5.44 11.09
C VAL A 68 6.39 5.76 9.68
N VAL A 69 5.70 4.82 9.03
CA VAL A 69 5.07 5.06 7.74
C VAL A 69 3.76 4.31 7.59
N VAL A 70 2.78 4.97 6.97
CA VAL A 70 1.52 4.38 6.51
C VAL A 70 1.34 4.73 5.06
N PHE A 71 1.01 3.76 4.22
CA PHE A 71 1.14 3.91 2.78
C PHE A 71 0.05 3.17 2.00
N PRO A 72 -0.40 3.71 0.86
CA PRO A 72 -1.40 3.06 0.01
C PRO A 72 -0.82 2.09 -1.02
N HIS A 73 0.45 2.28 -1.43
CA HIS A 73 1.10 1.49 -2.47
C HIS A 73 2.29 0.72 -1.90
N CYS A 74 3.51 1.22 -2.08
CA CYS A 74 4.72 0.59 -1.59
C CYS A 74 5.38 1.43 -0.49
N ALA A 75 6.15 0.78 0.36
CA ALA A 75 7.01 1.44 1.33
C ALA A 75 8.29 0.65 1.54
N ALA A 76 9.26 1.34 2.12
CA ALA A 76 10.51 0.75 2.57
C ALA A 76 10.94 1.37 3.90
N LEU A 77 11.65 0.58 4.69
CA LEU A 77 12.38 0.96 5.88
C LEU A 77 13.84 0.53 5.69
N SER A 78 14.75 1.48 5.86
CA SER A 78 16.19 1.24 5.97
C SER A 78 16.65 1.54 7.39
N VAL A 79 17.65 0.80 7.84
CA VAL A 79 18.25 0.94 9.17
C VAL A 79 19.76 0.80 9.02
N GLY A 80 20.49 1.67 9.71
CA GLY A 80 21.95 1.65 9.79
C GLY A 80 22.44 1.54 11.23
N ASP A 81 23.65 2.01 11.48
CA ASP A 81 24.29 1.91 12.79
C ASP A 81 23.48 2.61 13.88
N SER A 82 23.55 2.08 15.11
CA SER A 82 22.82 2.59 16.29
C SER A 82 21.31 2.78 16.07
N PHE A 83 20.73 2.01 15.14
CA PHE A 83 19.31 2.07 14.77
C PHE A 83 18.84 3.41 14.18
N GLY A 84 19.78 4.20 13.65
CA GLY A 84 19.42 5.30 12.75
C GLY A 84 18.67 4.75 11.54
N MET A 85 17.62 5.44 11.09
CA MET A 85 16.66 4.88 10.14
C MET A 85 16.27 5.88 9.06
N GLY A 86 15.77 5.35 7.95
CA GLY A 86 15.08 6.10 6.91
C GLY A 86 13.88 5.31 6.42
N PHE A 87 12.83 6.00 6.00
CA PHE A 87 11.61 5.34 5.53
C PHE A 87 10.93 6.16 4.45
N SER A 88 10.16 5.49 3.61
CA SER A 88 9.40 6.21 2.60
C SER A 88 8.19 5.40 2.14
N ALA A 89 7.27 6.10 1.48
CA ALA A 89 6.15 5.54 0.75
C ALA A 89 6.18 6.07 -0.68
N ASP A 90 6.03 5.16 -1.65
CA ASP A 90 6.03 5.52 -3.07
C ASP A 90 5.12 4.56 -3.86
N LYS A 91 4.86 4.89 -5.13
CA LYS A 91 4.16 3.99 -6.06
C LYS A 91 5.02 2.80 -6.49
N SER A 92 6.34 2.88 -6.32
CA SER A 92 7.29 1.81 -6.65
C SER A 92 8.12 1.42 -5.43
N VAL A 93 8.32 0.11 -5.23
CA VAL A 93 9.21 -0.39 -4.17
C VAL A 93 10.64 0.11 -4.35
N ALA A 94 11.16 0.16 -5.58
CA ALA A 94 12.52 0.61 -5.86
C ALA A 94 12.72 2.08 -5.48
N LYS A 95 11.72 2.94 -5.76
CA LYS A 95 11.81 4.36 -5.39
C LYS A 95 11.65 4.55 -3.88
N ALA A 96 10.84 3.71 -3.24
CA ALA A 96 10.72 3.71 -1.79
C ALA A 96 12.06 3.32 -1.13
N GLU A 97 12.72 2.27 -1.61
CA GLU A 97 14.03 1.83 -1.11
C GLU A 97 15.11 2.90 -1.30
N GLU A 98 15.23 3.47 -2.50
CA GLU A 98 16.19 4.55 -2.80
C GLU A 98 16.02 5.73 -1.83
N THR A 99 14.77 6.15 -1.60
CA THR A 99 14.46 7.27 -0.71
C THR A 99 14.73 6.91 0.75
N ALA A 100 14.39 5.69 1.17
CA ALA A 100 14.66 5.24 2.53
C ALA A 100 16.18 5.19 2.82
N LEU A 101 16.98 4.63 1.91
CA LEU A 101 18.44 4.63 2.04
C LEU A 101 19.01 6.05 2.12
N THR A 102 18.58 6.93 1.20
CA THR A 102 19.01 8.33 1.17
C THR A 102 18.71 9.05 2.49
N GLN A 103 17.52 8.83 3.07
CA GLN A 103 17.18 9.41 4.37
C GLN A 103 18.06 8.84 5.49
N CYS A 104 18.24 7.52 5.53
CA CYS A 104 19.06 6.86 6.55
C CYS A 104 20.51 7.34 6.51
N ASP A 105 21.12 7.44 5.33
CA ASP A 105 22.49 7.93 5.13
C ASP A 105 22.67 9.38 5.58
N GLY A 106 21.58 10.15 5.68
CA GLY A 106 21.58 11.50 6.24
C GLY A 106 21.70 11.57 7.76
N PHE A 107 21.45 10.46 8.46
CA PHE A 107 21.44 10.39 9.93
C PHE A 107 22.45 9.39 10.51
N THR A 108 22.79 8.34 9.77
CA THR A 108 23.69 7.28 10.22
C THR A 108 24.48 6.68 9.05
N THR A 109 25.27 5.64 9.31
CA THR A 109 26.07 4.90 8.33
C THR A 109 25.64 3.43 8.22
N ASN A 110 26.16 2.71 7.23
CA ASN A 110 25.88 1.29 7.00
C ASN A 110 24.38 0.98 6.81
N CYS A 111 23.66 1.90 6.18
CA CYS A 111 22.23 1.76 5.94
C CYS A 111 21.93 0.61 4.98
N ILE A 112 21.03 -0.27 5.41
CA ILE A 112 20.51 -1.39 4.60
C ILE A 112 18.98 -1.36 4.60
N ILE A 113 18.36 -1.86 3.53
CA ILE A 113 16.91 -2.08 3.51
C ILE A 113 16.57 -3.21 4.48
N SER A 114 15.87 -2.87 5.56
CA SER A 114 15.39 -3.85 6.53
C SER A 114 14.09 -4.50 6.08
N THR A 115 13.20 -3.74 5.44
CA THR A 115 12.00 -4.28 4.80
C THR A 115 11.49 -3.35 3.71
N SER A 116 10.89 -3.92 2.66
CA SER A 116 10.21 -3.19 1.59
C SER A 116 9.13 -4.07 0.99
N PHE A 117 7.96 -3.50 0.68
CA PHE A 117 6.83 -4.24 0.13
C PHE A 117 5.76 -3.29 -0.40
N CYS A 118 4.84 -3.84 -1.20
CA CYS A 118 3.66 -3.16 -1.67
C CYS A 118 2.39 -3.82 -1.12
N ASN A 119 1.33 -3.02 -1.00
CA ASN A 119 -0.02 -3.55 -0.98
C ASN A 119 -0.35 -4.19 -2.32
N ASP A 120 -1.27 -5.14 -2.29
CA ASP A 120 -1.87 -5.74 -3.47
C ASP A 120 -2.84 -4.70 -4.06
N GLN A 121 -2.78 -4.49 -5.38
CA GLN A 121 -3.55 -3.48 -6.11
C GLN A 121 -4.28 -4.14 -7.27
#